data_AF-A0AAD8KQA6-F1
#
_entry.id   AF-A0AAD8KQA6-F1
#
_cell.length_a   1.000
_cell.length_b   1.000
_cell.length_c   1.000
_cell.angle_alpha   90.00
_cell.angle_beta   90.00
_cell.angle_gamma   90.00
#
_symmetry.space_group_name_H-M   'P 1'
#
loop_
_entity.id
_entity.type
_entity.pdbx_description
1 polymer ?
#
loop_
_entity_poly.entity_id
_entity_poly.type
_entity_poly.pdbx_seq_one_letter_code
_entity_poly.pdbx_strand_id
1 'polypeptide(L)'
;MHIVNVYAPQRLPEKKNLWDALENLKLSTPGIWVLCGDFNAVRLQEERKNTVFNTGCARNFNDFIHNSRLLEYQMKGSKFTYARRSGAKMSKIDRFLICQDFFDLWHDTCLMALPRYLSDHSPLILIIVPIDFGPIPFRFFLILGWTGPPDLYLIEKLRHIKSALKLWINDIKVKEEDTFNSLSSDIQNLEIILETRELLAEEQWTYEECKAGLRELEDHKNKDVRQRSRAKWASYGDDNSAYFHRVIKNKNARNRIHDIKMNGGWRGGERYANPFLVGLLDITTTAQKPLPELIQHREGQRKTHRKTGGSGWMTSRKRSRWPR
;
A
#
# COMPACT_ATOMS: atom_id res chain seq x y z
N MET A 1 13.97 -18.76 8.33
CA MET A 1 12.78 -18.73 7.46
C MET A 1 13.05 -17.74 6.35
N HIS A 2 12.87 -18.15 5.11
CA HIS A 2 13.13 -17.37 3.90
C HIS A 2 11.78 -17.02 3.27
N ILE A 3 11.54 -15.73 3.01
CA ILE A 3 10.34 -15.26 2.32
C ILE A 3 10.80 -14.55 1.04
N VAL A 4 10.27 -14.97 -0.11
CA VAL A 4 10.56 -14.37 -1.41
C VAL A 4 9.28 -13.86 -2.02
N ASN A 5 9.23 -12.55 -2.29
CA ASN A 5 8.17 -11.96 -3.10
C ASN A 5 8.54 -12.10 -4.59
N VAL A 6 7.74 -12.83 -5.34
CA VAL A 6 7.93 -13.17 -6.76
C VAL A 6 7.05 -12.26 -7.59
N TYR A 7 7.66 -11.59 -8.56
CA TYR A 7 6.97 -10.96 -9.68
C TYR A 7 7.50 -11.57 -10.97
N ALA A 8 6.82 -12.61 -11.45
CA ALA A 8 7.33 -13.41 -12.55
C ALA A 8 7.12 -12.69 -13.90
N PRO A 9 8.09 -12.78 -14.82
CA PRO A 9 7.98 -12.19 -16.15
C PRO A 9 6.83 -12.83 -16.95
N GLN A 10 6.32 -12.16 -17.97
CA GLN A 10 5.20 -12.68 -18.77
C GLN A 10 5.62 -13.78 -19.76
N ARG A 11 6.86 -13.71 -20.30
CA ARG A 11 7.33 -14.61 -21.36
C ARG A 11 7.77 -15.96 -20.82
N LEU A 12 7.47 -17.03 -21.56
CA LEU A 12 7.76 -18.41 -21.13
C LEU A 12 9.25 -18.71 -20.88
N PRO A 13 10.20 -18.29 -21.74
CA PRO A 13 11.62 -18.57 -21.48
C PRO A 13 12.12 -17.87 -20.22
N GLU A 14 11.70 -16.61 -20.01
CA GLU A 14 12.08 -15.82 -18.84
C GLU A 14 11.50 -16.41 -17.55
N LYS A 15 10.26 -16.92 -17.59
CA LYS A 15 9.66 -17.66 -16.45
C LYS A 15 10.46 -18.92 -16.12
N LYS A 16 10.84 -19.69 -17.14
CA LYS A 16 11.61 -20.93 -16.92
C LYS A 16 12.95 -20.63 -16.23
N ASN A 17 13.67 -19.61 -16.71
CA ASN A 17 14.91 -19.18 -16.08
C ASN A 17 14.71 -18.75 -14.61
N LEU A 18 13.59 -18.08 -14.31
CA LEU A 18 13.23 -17.73 -12.93
C LEU A 18 12.95 -18.96 -12.07
N TRP A 19 12.21 -19.95 -12.59
CA TRP A 19 11.95 -21.21 -11.88
C TRP A 19 13.23 -21.96 -11.56
N ASP A 20 14.11 -22.12 -12.56
CA ASP A 20 15.41 -22.77 -12.40
C ASP A 20 16.27 -22.03 -11.34
N ALA A 21 16.25 -20.69 -11.34
CA ALA A 21 16.98 -19.90 -10.36
C ALA A 21 16.43 -20.05 -8.93
N LEU A 22 15.10 -20.05 -8.76
CA LEU A 22 14.45 -20.23 -7.46
C LEU A 22 14.67 -21.64 -6.91
N GLU A 23 14.62 -22.66 -7.77
CA GLU A 23 14.90 -24.05 -7.40
C GLU A 23 16.35 -24.19 -6.91
N ASN A 24 17.32 -23.67 -7.66
CA ASN A 24 18.72 -23.68 -7.26
C ASN A 24 18.97 -22.93 -5.95
N LEU A 25 18.35 -21.76 -5.77
CA LEU A 25 18.46 -20.97 -4.54
C LEU A 25 17.94 -21.73 -3.31
N LYS A 26 16.80 -22.41 -3.46
CA LYS A 26 16.21 -23.22 -2.39
C LYS A 26 17.06 -24.46 -2.09
N LEU A 27 17.64 -25.09 -3.11
CA LEU A 27 18.52 -26.25 -2.95
C LEU A 27 19.83 -25.90 -2.25
N SER A 28 20.42 -24.74 -2.55
CA SER A 28 21.69 -24.30 -1.96
C SER A 28 21.55 -23.79 -0.52
N THR A 29 20.33 -23.50 -0.08
CA THR A 29 20.10 -22.73 1.15
C THR A 29 19.06 -23.42 2.03
N PRO A 30 19.50 -24.18 3.06
CA PRO A 30 18.59 -24.89 3.94
C PRO A 30 17.72 -23.94 4.77
N GLY A 31 16.53 -24.41 5.14
CA GLY A 31 15.58 -23.72 6.01
C GLY A 31 14.15 -23.76 5.51
N ILE A 32 13.26 -23.11 6.25
CA ILE A 32 11.83 -22.98 5.91
C ILE A 32 11.67 -21.91 4.82
N TRP A 33 10.92 -22.21 3.75
CA TRP A 33 10.71 -21.36 2.58
C TRP A 33 9.24 -21.00 2.35
N VAL A 34 9.01 -19.73 2.02
CA VAL A 34 7.73 -19.20 1.53
C VAL A 34 8.01 -18.36 0.28
N LEU A 35 7.45 -18.77 -0.86
CA LEU A 35 7.43 -17.96 -2.08
C LEU A 35 6.02 -17.40 -2.24
N CYS A 36 5.88 -16.08 -2.37
CA CYS A 36 4.58 -15.45 -2.53
C CYS A 36 4.61 -14.37 -3.61
N GLY A 37 3.46 -13.97 -4.14
CA GLY A 37 3.36 -12.88 -5.12
C GLY A 37 2.72 -13.31 -6.43
N ASP A 38 2.95 -12.53 -7.49
CA ASP A 38 2.38 -12.72 -8.82
C ASP A 38 3.31 -13.62 -9.67
N PHE A 39 2.90 -14.88 -9.84
CA PHE A 39 3.64 -15.85 -10.64
C PHE A 39 3.33 -15.75 -12.14
N ASN A 40 2.37 -14.91 -12.53
CA ASN A 40 1.86 -14.76 -13.89
C ASN A 40 1.51 -16.11 -14.57
N ALA A 41 1.29 -17.18 -13.79
CA ALA A 41 1.15 -18.54 -14.27
C ALA A 41 -0.01 -19.25 -13.57
N VAL A 42 -0.80 -19.97 -14.36
CA VAL A 42 -1.87 -20.84 -13.89
C VAL A 42 -1.38 -22.29 -13.89
N ARG A 43 -1.86 -23.08 -12.92
CA ARG A 43 -1.53 -24.50 -12.76
C ARG A 43 -2.52 -25.40 -13.47
N LEU A 44 -3.80 -25.02 -13.46
CA LEU A 44 -4.91 -25.81 -13.98
C LEU A 44 -5.75 -25.00 -14.97
N GLN A 45 -6.54 -25.69 -15.80
CA GLN A 45 -7.37 -25.02 -16.81
C GLN A 45 -8.50 -24.21 -16.16
N GLU A 46 -9.05 -24.70 -15.06
CA GLU A 46 -10.15 -24.09 -14.30
C GLU A 46 -9.72 -22.78 -13.62
N GLU A 47 -8.42 -22.57 -13.46
CA GLU A 47 -7.83 -21.33 -12.96
C GLU A 47 -7.78 -20.22 -14.02
N ARG A 48 -8.39 -20.44 -15.19
CA ARG A 48 -8.66 -19.42 -16.21
C ARG A 48 -10.13 -19.35 -16.57
N LYS A 49 -10.63 -18.13 -16.71
CA LYS A 49 -11.93 -17.84 -17.30
C LYS A 49 -11.76 -16.99 -18.57
N ASN A 50 -12.44 -17.38 -19.64
CA ASN A 50 -12.52 -16.64 -20.91
C ASN A 50 -11.15 -16.24 -21.51
N THR A 51 -10.12 -17.06 -21.26
CA THR A 51 -8.77 -16.89 -21.79
C THR A 51 -8.17 -18.24 -22.17
N VAL A 52 -7.25 -18.24 -23.14
CA VAL A 52 -6.63 -19.48 -23.64
C VAL A 52 -5.73 -20.09 -22.56
N PHE A 53 -5.96 -21.36 -22.22
CA PHE A 53 -5.07 -22.10 -21.33
C PHE A 53 -3.81 -22.55 -22.07
N ASN A 54 -2.63 -22.24 -21.51
CA ASN A 54 -1.35 -22.67 -22.07
C ASN A 54 -0.84 -23.87 -21.27
N THR A 55 -1.03 -25.07 -21.81
CA THR A 55 -0.65 -26.35 -21.20
C THR A 55 0.86 -26.45 -20.94
N GLY A 56 1.71 -25.95 -21.83
CA GLY A 56 3.16 -25.95 -21.66
C GLY A 56 3.62 -25.03 -20.52
N CYS A 57 3.02 -23.84 -20.41
CA CYS A 57 3.28 -22.94 -19.29
C CYS A 57 2.86 -23.56 -17.95
N ALA A 58 1.68 -24.17 -17.91
CA ALA A 58 1.16 -24.82 -16.72
C ALA A 58 2.01 -26.02 -16.30
N ARG A 59 2.45 -26.84 -17.27
CA ARG A 59 3.37 -27.96 -17.02
C ARG A 59 4.68 -27.47 -16.39
N ASN A 60 5.37 -26.52 -17.02
CA ASN A 60 6.63 -25.99 -16.48
C ASN A 60 6.47 -25.43 -15.06
N PHE A 61 5.34 -24.77 -14.77
CA PHE A 61 5.08 -24.21 -13.45
C PHE A 61 4.77 -25.30 -12.41
N ASN A 62 3.99 -26.32 -12.78
CA ASN A 62 3.73 -27.46 -11.90
C ASN A 62 4.98 -28.30 -11.65
N ASP A 63 5.83 -28.49 -12.66
CA ASP A 63 7.12 -29.19 -12.53
C ASP A 63 8.03 -28.45 -11.54
N PHE A 64 8.12 -27.11 -11.64
CA PHE A 64 8.85 -26.29 -10.67
C PHE A 64 8.33 -26.47 -9.23
N ILE A 65 7.01 -26.39 -9.04
CA ILE A 65 6.39 -26.56 -7.71
C ILE A 65 6.70 -27.96 -7.15
N HIS A 66 6.57 -28.99 -7.98
CA HIS A 66 6.82 -30.38 -7.62
C HIS A 66 8.30 -30.62 -7.28
N ASN A 67 9.22 -30.23 -8.16
CA ASN A 67 10.66 -30.43 -7.98
C ASN A 67 11.20 -29.66 -6.77
N SER A 68 10.69 -28.45 -6.56
CA SER A 68 11.01 -27.64 -5.39
C SER A 68 10.35 -28.13 -4.09
N ARG A 69 9.52 -29.18 -4.13
CA ARG A 69 8.75 -29.71 -2.99
C ARG A 69 7.95 -28.62 -2.27
N LEU A 70 7.26 -27.80 -3.07
CA LEU A 70 6.40 -26.72 -2.58
C LEU A 70 4.95 -27.18 -2.55
N LEU A 71 4.23 -26.67 -1.56
CA LEU A 71 2.81 -26.90 -1.31
C LEU A 71 2.06 -25.58 -1.46
N GLU A 72 0.76 -25.67 -1.73
CA GLU A 72 -0.14 -24.52 -1.81
C GLU A 72 -1.35 -24.80 -0.92
N TYR A 73 -1.71 -23.85 -0.05
CA TYR A 73 -2.95 -23.94 0.71
C TYR A 73 -4.16 -23.74 -0.19
N GLN A 74 -5.27 -24.40 0.13
CA GLN A 74 -6.54 -24.10 -0.52
C GLN A 74 -6.93 -22.65 -0.25
N MET A 75 -7.01 -21.85 -1.31
CA MET A 75 -7.41 -20.45 -1.24
C MET A 75 -8.92 -20.35 -0.98
N LYS A 76 -9.28 -19.52 0.00
CA LYS A 76 -10.67 -19.14 0.34
C LYS A 76 -10.95 -17.71 -0.12
N GLY A 77 -12.23 -17.31 -0.11
CA GLY A 77 -12.66 -15.94 -0.43
C GLY A 77 -13.06 -15.75 -1.89
N SER A 78 -12.14 -16.01 -2.83
CA SER A 78 -12.42 -15.98 -4.27
C SER A 78 -11.68 -17.09 -5.00
N LYS A 79 -12.18 -17.51 -6.17
CA LYS A 79 -11.54 -18.50 -7.05
C LYS A 79 -10.39 -17.92 -7.88
N PHE A 80 -10.46 -16.64 -8.21
CA PHE A 80 -9.49 -15.96 -9.07
C PHE A 80 -8.81 -14.83 -8.30
N THR A 81 -7.54 -14.57 -8.60
CA THR A 81 -6.77 -13.50 -7.97
C THR A 81 -6.56 -12.33 -8.89
N TYR A 82 -6.81 -12.48 -10.18
CA TYR A 82 -6.76 -11.43 -11.18
C TYR A 82 -8.06 -11.41 -11.97
N ALA A 83 -8.60 -10.24 -12.23
CA ALA A 83 -9.48 -10.05 -13.37
C ALA A 83 -9.28 -8.72 -14.07
N ARG A 84 -9.47 -8.75 -15.40
CA ARG A 84 -9.50 -7.55 -16.22
C ARG A 84 -10.65 -6.64 -15.77
N ARG A 85 -10.53 -5.33 -15.98
CA ARG A 85 -11.52 -4.31 -15.56
C ARG A 85 -12.99 -4.64 -15.89
N SER A 86 -13.24 -5.30 -17.02
CA SER A 86 -14.58 -5.70 -17.44
C SER A 86 -15.12 -6.97 -16.78
N GLY A 87 -14.38 -7.61 -15.86
CA GLY A 87 -14.71 -8.92 -15.29
C GLY A 87 -14.63 -10.10 -16.28
N ALA A 88 -14.64 -9.82 -17.58
CA ALA A 88 -14.74 -10.81 -18.64
C ALA A 88 -13.56 -11.77 -18.77
N LYS A 89 -12.41 -11.51 -18.15
CA LYS A 89 -11.23 -12.38 -18.18
C LYS A 89 -10.64 -12.46 -16.78
N MET A 90 -10.54 -13.68 -16.24
CA MET A 90 -10.06 -13.92 -14.89
C MET A 90 -8.97 -14.99 -14.86
N SER A 91 -8.05 -14.91 -13.92
CA SER A 91 -7.01 -15.92 -13.71
C SER A 91 -6.59 -15.99 -12.25
N LYS A 92 -6.15 -17.17 -11.78
CA LYS A 92 -5.48 -17.33 -10.49
C LYS A 92 -3.96 -17.36 -10.70
N ILE A 93 -3.30 -16.23 -10.48
CA ILE A 93 -1.86 -16.03 -10.77
C ILE A 93 -1.06 -15.58 -9.54
N ASP A 94 -1.68 -14.92 -8.59
CA ASP A 94 -1.10 -14.65 -7.27
C ASP A 94 -1.19 -15.89 -6.37
N ARG A 95 -0.09 -16.25 -5.67
CA ARG A 95 -0.02 -17.46 -4.83
C ARG A 95 0.86 -17.30 -3.60
N PHE A 96 0.66 -18.20 -2.64
CA PHE A 96 1.63 -18.56 -1.60
C PHE A 96 2.03 -20.02 -1.80
N LEU A 97 3.31 -20.26 -2.08
CA LEU A 97 3.92 -21.57 -2.20
C LEU A 97 4.88 -21.77 -1.02
N ILE A 98 4.65 -22.80 -0.23
CA ILE A 98 5.35 -23.03 1.04
C ILE A 98 6.07 -24.38 1.03
N CYS A 99 7.18 -24.54 1.75
CA CYS A 99 7.81 -25.86 1.88
C CYS A 99 7.07 -26.76 2.89
N GLN A 100 7.33 -28.06 2.85
CA GLN A 100 6.79 -29.03 3.82
C GLN A 100 7.04 -28.62 5.27
N ASP A 101 8.26 -28.19 5.61
CA ASP A 101 8.61 -27.78 6.98
C ASP A 101 7.72 -26.61 7.49
N PHE A 102 7.30 -25.70 6.60
CA PHE A 102 6.35 -24.65 6.97
C PHE A 102 4.97 -25.24 7.25
N PHE A 103 4.51 -26.14 6.38
CA PHE A 103 3.21 -26.77 6.50
C PHE A 103 3.09 -27.57 7.80
N ASP A 104 4.14 -28.32 8.16
CA ASP A 104 4.15 -29.14 9.36
C ASP A 104 4.06 -28.29 10.64
N LEU A 105 4.71 -27.12 10.64
CA LEU A 105 4.68 -26.18 11.77
C LEU A 105 3.34 -25.42 11.87
N TRP A 106 2.72 -25.08 10.74
CA TRP A 106 1.53 -24.24 10.68
C TRP A 106 0.44 -24.82 9.78
N HIS A 107 0.02 -26.05 10.04
CA HIS A 107 -0.98 -26.76 9.25
C HIS A 107 -2.35 -26.05 9.25
N ASP A 108 -2.71 -25.37 10.34
CA ASP A 108 -3.97 -24.60 10.48
C ASP A 108 -3.96 -23.21 9.80
N THR A 109 -2.97 -22.95 8.95
CA THR A 109 -2.87 -21.67 8.23
C THR A 109 -4.02 -21.50 7.23
N CYS A 110 -4.60 -20.31 7.21
CA CYS A 110 -5.67 -19.95 6.29
C CYS A 110 -5.14 -19.00 5.20
N LEU A 111 -5.24 -19.40 3.92
CA LEU A 111 -4.99 -18.52 2.79
C LEU A 111 -6.32 -17.93 2.28
N MET A 112 -6.43 -16.61 2.26
CA MET A 112 -7.64 -15.90 1.84
C MET A 112 -7.33 -14.86 0.78
N ALA A 113 -8.12 -14.85 -0.30
CA ALA A 113 -8.17 -13.75 -1.25
C ALA A 113 -9.15 -12.69 -0.73
N LEU A 114 -8.65 -11.46 -0.58
CA LEU A 114 -9.45 -10.31 -0.18
C LEU A 114 -10.16 -9.69 -1.40
N PRO A 115 -11.26 -8.96 -1.19
CA PRO A 115 -11.99 -8.33 -2.28
C PRO A 115 -11.13 -7.35 -3.08
N ARG A 116 -11.27 -7.41 -4.40
CA ARG A 116 -10.53 -6.61 -5.38
C ARG A 116 -11.32 -5.35 -5.76
N TYR A 117 -11.35 -4.41 -4.81
CA TYR A 117 -12.09 -3.14 -4.94
C TYR A 117 -11.53 -2.27 -6.06
N LEU A 118 -10.29 -1.80 -5.88
CA LEU A 118 -9.65 -0.78 -6.74
C LEU A 118 -8.53 -1.34 -7.63
N SER A 119 -8.10 -2.55 -7.36
CA SER A 119 -7.07 -3.27 -8.11
C SER A 119 -7.71 -4.28 -9.07
N ASP A 120 -7.01 -4.60 -10.15
CA ASP A 120 -7.33 -5.77 -10.97
C ASP A 120 -6.91 -7.09 -10.29
N HIS A 121 -6.00 -7.03 -9.31
CA HIS A 121 -5.60 -8.14 -8.44
C HIS A 121 -6.31 -8.13 -7.07
N SER A 122 -6.63 -9.31 -6.56
CA SER A 122 -7.04 -9.55 -5.17
C SER A 122 -5.80 -9.63 -4.27
N PRO A 123 -5.72 -8.81 -3.21
CA PRO A 123 -4.72 -9.01 -2.18
C PRO A 123 -4.88 -10.40 -1.54
N LEU A 124 -3.76 -11.08 -1.30
CA LEU A 124 -3.75 -12.37 -0.61
C LEU A 124 -3.21 -12.22 0.81
N ILE A 125 -3.91 -12.82 1.77
CA ILE A 125 -3.46 -12.88 3.16
C ILE A 125 -3.28 -14.34 3.60
N LEU A 126 -2.12 -14.62 4.19
CA LEU A 126 -1.79 -15.89 4.81
C LEU A 126 -1.86 -15.71 6.34
N ILE A 127 -2.85 -16.33 6.98
CA ILE A 127 -3.15 -16.17 8.40
C ILE A 127 -2.63 -17.40 9.16
N ILE A 128 -1.62 -17.19 10.00
CA ILE A 128 -1.03 -18.19 10.89
C ILE A 128 -1.60 -17.95 12.30
N VAL A 129 -2.22 -18.95 12.93
CA VAL A 129 -2.97 -18.79 14.20
C VAL A 129 -1.99 -18.74 15.40
N PRO A 130 -2.19 -17.83 16.38
CA PRO A 130 -3.06 -18.09 17.54
C PRO A 130 -4.12 -16.98 17.81
N ILE A 131 -5.11 -17.34 18.63
CA ILE A 131 -6.45 -16.72 18.85
C ILE A 131 -6.44 -15.34 19.58
N ASP A 132 -7.57 -14.64 19.42
CA ASP A 132 -8.29 -13.73 20.34
C ASP A 132 -7.93 -12.24 20.37
N PHE A 133 -8.88 -11.42 19.88
CA PHE A 133 -8.82 -9.96 19.88
C PHE A 133 -9.33 -9.38 21.20
N GLY A 134 -8.74 -9.82 22.32
CA GLY A 134 -9.04 -9.25 23.63
C GLY A 134 -9.06 -7.70 23.55
N PRO A 135 -10.09 -7.03 24.10
CA PRO A 135 -10.35 -5.63 23.79
C PRO A 135 -9.25 -4.70 24.29
N ILE A 136 -8.81 -3.77 23.44
CA ILE A 136 -7.88 -2.70 23.82
C ILE A 136 -8.65 -1.66 24.64
N PRO A 137 -8.30 -1.38 25.91
CA PRO A 137 -8.98 -0.36 26.69
C PRO A 137 -8.50 1.04 26.28
N PHE A 138 -9.45 1.93 25.95
CA PHE A 138 -9.20 3.37 26.02
C PHE A 138 -9.75 3.89 27.36
N ARG A 139 -8.95 4.68 28.09
CA ARG A 139 -9.41 5.47 29.24
C ARG A 139 -9.21 6.95 28.92
N PHE A 140 -10.30 7.71 28.86
CA PHE A 140 -10.22 9.16 28.96
C PHE A 140 -10.33 9.56 30.43
N PHE A 141 -9.30 10.19 30.97
CA PHE A 141 -9.45 11.06 32.14
C PHE A 141 -9.85 12.44 31.64
N LEU A 142 -11.08 12.85 31.94
CA LEU A 142 -11.48 14.25 31.91
C LEU A 142 -11.30 14.79 33.33
N ILE A 143 -10.31 15.66 33.53
CA ILE A 143 -10.22 16.46 34.76
C ILE A 143 -10.23 17.93 34.34
N LEU A 144 -10.88 18.71 35.21
CA LEU A 144 -10.90 20.16 35.38
C LEU A 144 -12.14 20.80 34.75
N GLY A 145 -13.05 21.41 35.52
CA GLY A 145 -12.81 22.19 36.75
C GLY A 145 -12.66 23.65 36.33
N TRP A 146 -13.62 24.47 36.73
CA TRP A 146 -13.91 25.78 36.15
C TRP A 146 -13.00 26.92 36.66
N THR A 147 -13.00 28.01 35.86
CA THR A 147 -12.64 29.42 36.14
C THR A 147 -11.20 29.91 35.95
N GLY A 148 -11.06 31.05 35.26
CA GLY A 148 -9.81 31.77 35.02
C GLY A 148 -9.84 32.62 33.72
N PRO A 149 -8.70 33.24 33.34
CA PRO A 149 -8.58 34.43 32.47
C PRO A 149 -9.11 34.28 31.01
N PRO A 150 -9.11 35.35 30.17
CA PRO A 150 -9.71 35.38 28.83
C PRO A 150 -9.26 34.27 27.86
N ASP A 151 -8.05 33.76 28.05
CA ASP A 151 -7.49 32.57 27.41
C ASP A 151 -8.29 31.30 27.73
N LEU A 152 -8.84 31.15 28.93
CA LEU A 152 -9.76 30.06 29.27
C LEU A 152 -11.10 30.19 28.56
N TYR A 153 -11.62 31.40 28.36
CA TYR A 153 -12.86 31.60 27.59
C TYR A 153 -12.67 31.26 26.10
N LEU A 154 -11.50 31.56 25.54
CA LEU A 154 -11.12 31.11 24.20
C LEU A 154 -10.96 29.58 24.15
N ILE A 155 -10.29 28.97 25.12
CA ILE A 155 -10.18 27.50 25.24
C ILE A 155 -11.56 26.86 25.33
N GLU A 156 -12.50 27.48 26.06
CA GLU A 156 -13.85 26.99 26.23
C GLU A 156 -14.68 27.06 24.94
N LYS A 157 -14.56 28.17 24.20
CA LYS A 157 -15.14 28.26 22.85
C LYS A 157 -14.55 27.23 21.90
N LEU A 158 -13.22 27.06 21.91
CA LEU A 158 -12.54 26.02 21.13
C LEU A 158 -12.92 24.61 21.57
N ARG A 159 -13.23 24.40 22.85
CA ARG A 159 -13.72 23.13 23.41
C ARG A 159 -15.11 22.81 22.88
N HIS A 160 -16.03 23.78 22.89
CA HIS A 160 -17.37 23.60 22.31
C HIS A 160 -17.32 23.32 20.81
N ILE A 161 -16.50 24.09 20.06
CA ILE A 161 -16.28 23.84 18.63
C ILE A 161 -15.68 22.46 18.41
N LYS A 162 -14.67 22.06 19.18
CA LYS A 162 -14.05 20.73 19.11
C LYS A 162 -15.06 19.62 19.40
N SER A 163 -15.94 19.79 20.39
CA SER A 163 -16.98 18.82 20.72
C SER A 163 -18.00 18.68 19.60
N ALA A 164 -18.48 19.80 19.05
CA ALA A 164 -19.39 19.79 17.90
C ALA A 164 -18.73 19.16 16.66
N LEU A 165 -17.48 19.52 16.37
CA LEU A 165 -16.70 18.94 15.28
C LEU A 165 -16.47 17.44 15.46
N LYS A 166 -16.23 16.96 16.69
CA LYS A 166 -16.08 15.53 16.96
C LYS A 166 -17.35 14.75 16.63
N LEU A 167 -18.51 15.25 17.05
CA LEU A 167 -19.80 14.63 16.74
C LEU A 167 -20.06 14.60 15.23
N TRP A 168 -19.81 15.73 14.56
CA TRP A 168 -19.95 15.85 13.11
C TRP A 168 -19.01 14.92 12.34
N ILE A 169 -17.73 14.85 12.72
CA ILE A 169 -16.76 13.91 12.11
C ILE A 169 -17.20 12.47 12.33
N ASN A 170 -17.75 12.13 13.50
CA ASN A 170 -18.22 10.78 13.76
C ASN A 170 -19.44 10.43 12.90
N ASP A 171 -20.40 11.35 12.76
CA ASP A 171 -21.56 11.19 11.87
C ASP A 171 -21.14 11.00 10.40
N ILE A 172 -20.18 11.79 9.92
CA ILE A 172 -19.62 11.62 8.57
C ILE A 172 -18.97 10.25 8.41
N LYS A 173 -18.13 9.83 9.37
CA LYS A 173 -17.46 8.53 9.29
C LYS A 173 -18.44 7.36 9.24
N VAL A 174 -19.50 7.43 10.03
CA VAL A 174 -20.57 6.40 10.00
C VAL A 174 -21.22 6.37 8.62
N LYS A 175 -21.57 7.53 8.05
CA LYS A 175 -22.15 7.59 6.69
C LYS A 175 -21.18 7.10 5.60
N GLU A 176 -19.90 7.45 5.70
CA GLU A 176 -18.85 6.96 4.79
C GLU A 176 -18.66 5.43 4.92
N GLU A 177 -18.77 4.89 6.13
CA GLU A 177 -18.69 3.45 6.39
C GLU A 177 -19.93 2.71 5.88
N ASP A 178 -21.13 3.26 6.08
CA ASP A 178 -22.38 2.71 5.55
C ASP A 178 -22.38 2.68 4.01
N THR A 179 -21.94 3.78 3.39
CA THR A 179 -21.81 3.84 1.92
C THR A 179 -20.74 2.87 1.40
N PHE A 180 -19.58 2.79 2.06
CA PHE A 180 -18.56 1.80 1.73
C PHE A 180 -19.10 0.37 1.82
N ASN A 181 -19.80 0.04 2.91
CA ASN A 181 -20.35 -1.30 3.15
C ASN A 181 -21.41 -1.66 2.10
N SER A 182 -22.30 -0.73 1.74
CA SER A 182 -23.29 -0.94 0.68
C SER A 182 -22.62 -1.22 -0.67
N LEU A 183 -21.72 -0.33 -1.11
CA LEU A 183 -21.04 -0.48 -2.40
C LEU A 183 -20.16 -1.74 -2.45
N SER A 184 -19.48 -2.06 -1.34
CA SER A 184 -18.67 -3.27 -1.21
C SER A 184 -19.54 -4.53 -1.30
N SER A 185 -20.69 -4.55 -0.63
CA SER A 185 -21.64 -5.67 -0.67
C SER A 185 -22.13 -5.92 -2.10
N ASP A 186 -22.51 -4.87 -2.82
CA ASP A 186 -22.97 -4.97 -4.20
C ASP A 186 -21.87 -5.50 -5.14
N ILE A 187 -20.63 -5.02 -4.97
CA ILE A 187 -19.48 -5.55 -5.70
C ILE A 187 -19.26 -7.03 -5.39
N GLN A 188 -19.28 -7.45 -4.12
CA GLN A 188 -19.07 -8.84 -3.74
C GLN A 188 -20.13 -9.76 -4.37
N ASN A 189 -21.41 -9.35 -4.36
CA ASN A 189 -22.49 -10.10 -4.99
C ASN A 189 -22.27 -10.25 -6.50
N LEU A 190 -21.87 -9.18 -7.19
CA LEU A 190 -21.56 -9.21 -8.62
C LEU A 190 -20.31 -10.03 -8.94
N GLU A 191 -19.31 -10.05 -8.04
CA GLU A 191 -18.12 -10.89 -8.19
C GLU A 191 -18.44 -12.38 -8.08
N ILE A 192 -19.36 -12.78 -7.18
CA ILE A 192 -19.85 -14.17 -7.11
C ILE A 192 -20.53 -14.58 -8.43
N ILE A 193 -21.32 -13.68 -9.02
CA ILE A 193 -21.95 -13.93 -10.33
C ILE A 193 -20.86 -14.06 -11.41
N LEU A 194 -19.86 -13.19 -11.41
CA LEU A 194 -18.71 -13.25 -12.31
C LEU A 194 -17.88 -14.52 -12.19
N GLU A 195 -17.95 -15.27 -11.09
CA GLU A 195 -17.30 -16.58 -11.01
C GLU A 195 -18.03 -17.64 -11.85
N THR A 196 -19.36 -17.54 -11.96
CA THR A 196 -20.20 -18.57 -12.60
C THR A 196 -20.59 -18.23 -14.04
N ARG A 197 -20.96 -16.98 -14.33
CA ARG A 197 -21.37 -16.51 -15.66
C ARG A 197 -20.78 -15.13 -15.97
N GLU A 198 -21.12 -14.58 -17.13
CA GLU A 198 -20.83 -13.18 -17.47
C GLU A 198 -21.94 -12.26 -16.94
N LEU A 199 -21.60 -11.00 -16.66
CA LEU A 199 -22.56 -9.99 -16.24
C LEU A 199 -23.37 -9.49 -17.45
N LEU A 200 -24.66 -9.22 -17.21
CA LEU A 200 -25.53 -8.51 -18.16
C LEU A 200 -25.12 -7.03 -18.25
N ALA A 201 -25.55 -6.33 -19.29
CA ALA A 201 -25.19 -4.92 -19.48
C ALA A 201 -25.57 -4.03 -18.29
N GLU A 202 -26.74 -4.28 -17.68
CA GLU A 202 -27.23 -3.58 -16.50
C GLU A 202 -26.37 -3.89 -15.26
N GLU A 203 -26.03 -5.16 -15.04
CA GLU A 203 -25.16 -5.60 -13.93
C GLU A 203 -23.73 -5.05 -14.08
N GLN A 204 -23.23 -4.98 -15.31
CA GLN A 204 -21.93 -4.40 -15.63
C GLN A 204 -21.91 -2.90 -15.33
N TRP A 205 -22.97 -2.18 -15.67
CA TRP A 205 -23.10 -0.76 -15.33
C TRP A 205 -23.09 -0.55 -13.81
N THR A 206 -23.88 -1.34 -13.07
CA THR A 206 -23.88 -1.30 -11.60
C THR A 206 -22.50 -1.61 -11.02
N TYR A 207 -21.80 -2.62 -11.53
CA TYR A 207 -20.43 -2.96 -11.10
C TYR A 207 -19.46 -1.80 -11.27
N GLU A 208 -19.52 -1.12 -12.43
CA GLU A 208 -18.66 0.01 -12.75
C GLU A 208 -18.98 1.24 -11.89
N GLU A 209 -20.26 1.50 -11.64
CA GLU A 209 -20.74 2.59 -10.79
C GLU A 209 -20.33 2.37 -9.33
N CYS A 210 -20.53 1.16 -8.79
CA CYS A 210 -20.08 0.86 -7.43
C CYS A 210 -18.56 1.02 -7.28
N LYS A 211 -17.78 0.59 -8.28
CA LYS A 211 -16.33 0.81 -8.30
C LYS A 211 -15.94 2.28 -8.45
N ALA A 212 -16.73 3.09 -9.15
CA ALA A 212 -16.53 4.54 -9.21
C ALA A 212 -16.76 5.18 -7.83
N GLY A 213 -17.85 4.81 -7.14
CA GLY A 213 -18.14 5.29 -5.79
C GLY A 213 -17.04 4.92 -4.78
N LEU A 214 -16.53 3.69 -4.81
CA LEU A 214 -15.39 3.31 -3.96
C LEU A 214 -14.11 4.10 -4.25
N ARG A 215 -13.84 4.42 -5.53
CA ARG A 215 -12.70 5.28 -5.92
C ARG A 215 -12.84 6.68 -5.35
N GLU A 216 -14.04 7.24 -5.41
CA GLU A 216 -14.31 8.57 -4.87
C GLU A 216 -14.12 8.63 -3.34
N LEU A 217 -14.59 7.62 -2.61
CA LEU A 217 -14.36 7.50 -1.16
C LEU A 217 -12.86 7.43 -0.84
N GLU A 218 -12.09 6.64 -1.60
CA GLU A 218 -10.65 6.54 -1.41
C GLU A 218 -9.92 7.86 -1.76
N ASP A 219 -10.34 8.54 -2.82
CA ASP A 219 -9.83 9.86 -3.19
C ASP A 219 -10.09 10.89 -2.07
N HIS A 220 -11.27 10.87 -1.44
CA HIS A 220 -11.58 11.72 -0.29
C HIS A 220 -10.68 11.43 0.91
N LYS A 221 -10.45 10.15 1.24
CA LYS A 221 -9.51 9.74 2.29
C LYS A 221 -8.08 10.21 1.98
N ASN A 222 -7.63 10.01 0.75
CA ASN A 222 -6.30 10.45 0.31
C ASN A 222 -6.14 11.97 0.36
N LYS A 223 -7.17 12.74 -0.02
CA LYS A 223 -7.20 14.21 0.14
C LYS A 223 -7.10 14.63 1.60
N ASP A 224 -7.83 14.00 2.53
CA ASP A 224 -7.74 14.28 3.98
C ASP A 224 -6.32 14.00 4.51
N VAL A 225 -5.76 12.83 4.20
CA VAL A 225 -4.41 12.45 4.61
C VAL A 225 -3.38 13.46 4.07
N ARG A 226 -3.52 13.89 2.82
CA ARG A 226 -2.63 14.88 2.19
C ARG A 226 -2.74 16.23 2.88
N GLN A 227 -3.95 16.73 3.15
CA GLN A 227 -4.18 17.99 3.88
C GLN A 227 -3.55 17.95 5.28
N ARG A 228 -3.76 16.85 6.03
CA ARG A 228 -3.24 16.68 7.39
C ARG A 228 -1.71 16.62 7.43
N SER A 229 -1.10 15.97 6.43
CA SER A 229 0.36 15.90 6.31
C SER A 229 1.00 17.29 6.11
N ARG A 230 0.34 18.21 5.38
CA ARG A 230 0.88 19.52 4.94
C ARG A 230 2.20 19.41 4.14
N ALA A 231 2.47 18.27 3.50
CA ALA A 231 3.66 18.07 2.68
C ALA A 231 3.50 18.78 1.32
N LYS A 232 4.41 19.72 0.99
CA LYS A 232 4.36 20.52 -0.24
C LYS A 232 4.88 19.79 -1.50
N TRP A 233 5.62 18.69 -1.34
CA TRP A 233 6.31 18.04 -2.45
C TRP A 233 6.01 16.54 -2.45
N ALA A 234 5.18 16.13 -3.40
CA ALA A 234 5.10 14.76 -3.88
C ALA A 234 5.13 14.86 -5.41
N SER A 235 6.34 15.03 -5.93
CA SER A 235 6.63 14.85 -7.35
C SER A 235 6.78 13.34 -7.56
N TYR A 236 5.97 12.76 -8.44
CA TYR A 236 5.97 11.36 -8.90
C TYR A 236 5.16 10.34 -8.06
N GLY A 237 3.88 10.22 -8.41
CA GLY A 237 3.41 9.03 -9.16
C GLY A 237 3.22 7.69 -8.44
N ASP A 238 3.08 7.67 -7.11
CA ASP A 238 2.58 6.51 -6.36
C ASP A 238 1.68 7.02 -5.22
N ASP A 239 0.56 6.34 -4.98
CA ASP A 239 -0.42 6.66 -3.92
C ASP A 239 0.15 6.27 -2.55
N ASN A 240 1.23 6.97 -2.16
CA ASN A 240 2.10 6.62 -1.05
C ASN A 240 1.49 7.06 0.31
N SER A 241 0.31 6.52 0.63
CA SER A 241 -0.40 6.73 1.90
C SER A 241 0.51 6.41 3.10
N ALA A 242 1.35 5.37 2.99
CA ALA A 242 2.34 5.00 4.00
C ALA A 242 3.36 6.13 4.28
N TYR A 243 3.88 6.79 3.25
CA TYR A 243 4.74 7.98 3.41
C TYR A 243 3.99 9.12 4.11
N PHE A 244 2.77 9.44 3.68
CA PHE A 244 2.00 10.51 4.31
C PHE A 244 1.66 10.20 5.77
N HIS A 245 1.29 8.95 6.10
CA HIS A 245 1.09 8.50 7.47
C HIS A 245 2.38 8.62 8.30
N ARG A 246 3.55 8.28 7.74
CA ARG A 246 4.85 8.46 8.40
C ARG A 246 5.16 9.94 8.64
N VAL A 247 4.88 10.82 7.68
CA VAL A 247 5.02 12.28 7.82
C VAL A 247 4.10 12.83 8.91
N ILE A 248 2.82 12.42 8.93
CA ILE A 248 1.85 12.81 9.96
C ILE A 248 2.33 12.35 11.35
N LYS A 249 2.75 11.09 11.49
CA LYS A 249 3.28 10.54 12.75
C LYS A 249 4.50 11.34 13.24
N ASN A 250 5.45 11.63 12.36
CA ASN A 250 6.65 12.40 12.69
C ASN A 250 6.29 13.85 13.11
N LYS A 251 5.40 14.51 12.38
CA LYS A 251 4.92 15.86 12.72
C LYS A 251 4.19 15.91 14.06
N ASN A 252 3.35 14.93 14.35
CA ASN A 252 2.67 14.82 15.64
C ASN A 252 3.66 14.58 16.78
N ALA A 253 4.74 13.82 16.55
CA ALA A 253 5.82 13.65 17.51
C ALA A 253 6.60 14.95 17.74
N ARG A 254 6.95 15.69 16.67
CA ARG A 254 7.70 16.96 16.76
C ARG A 254 6.91 18.10 17.40
N ASN A 255 5.59 18.13 17.19
CA ASN A 255 4.70 19.14 17.77
C ASN A 255 4.18 18.78 19.16
N ARG A 256 4.59 17.63 19.71
CA ARG A 256 4.26 17.24 21.08
C ARG A 256 5.11 18.10 22.02
N ILE A 257 4.46 19.01 22.75
CA ILE A 257 5.12 19.85 23.76
C ILE A 257 5.39 18.97 24.98
N HIS A 258 6.67 18.72 25.26
CA HIS A 258 7.10 17.92 26.41
C HIS A 258 7.20 18.77 27.68
N ASP A 259 7.87 19.93 27.60
CA ASP A 259 8.10 20.83 28.73
C ASP A 259 7.82 22.30 28.35
N ILE A 260 7.38 23.09 29.32
CA ILE A 260 7.18 24.54 29.18
C ILE A 260 8.20 25.25 30.08
N LYS A 261 8.99 26.17 29.52
CA LYS A 261 9.99 26.94 30.27
C LYS A 261 9.35 28.16 30.92
N MET A 262 9.35 28.23 32.26
CA MET A 262 8.95 29.43 33.01
C MET A 262 10.04 29.81 34.02
N ASN A 263 10.41 31.09 34.06
CA ASN A 263 11.36 31.68 35.02
C ASN A 263 12.70 30.91 35.15
N GLY A 264 13.34 30.60 34.01
CA GLY A 264 14.69 30.00 33.99
C GLY A 264 14.74 28.51 34.34
N GLY A 265 13.67 27.92 34.87
CA GLY A 265 13.56 26.49 35.15
C GLY A 265 12.70 25.75 34.12
N TRP A 266 13.16 24.56 33.70
CA TRP A 266 12.33 23.60 32.96
C TRP A 266 11.50 22.81 33.99
N ARG A 267 10.18 22.81 33.86
CA ARG A 267 9.32 21.88 34.61
C ARG A 267 8.70 20.89 33.64
N GLY A 268 9.10 19.63 33.76
CA GLY A 268 8.53 18.54 32.98
C GLY A 268 7.39 17.85 33.71
N GLY A 269 6.33 17.55 32.96
CA GLY A 269 5.30 16.64 33.43
C GLY A 269 5.80 15.22 33.31
N GLU A 270 6.17 14.59 34.42
CA GLU A 270 6.44 13.15 34.45
C GLU A 270 5.20 12.37 34.04
N ARG A 271 5.24 11.70 32.88
CA ARG A 271 4.57 10.41 32.60
C ARG A 271 4.97 9.81 31.24
N TYR A 272 5.78 8.75 31.36
CA TYR A 272 5.91 7.50 30.59
C TYR A 272 5.88 7.49 29.06
N ALA A 273 7.00 7.01 28.52
CA ALA A 273 7.21 6.55 27.16
C ALA A 273 6.34 5.33 26.82
N ASN A 274 5.82 5.29 25.59
CA ASN A 274 5.14 4.13 25.02
C ASN A 274 6.10 3.42 24.06
N PRO A 275 6.48 2.16 24.28
CA PRO A 275 7.27 1.38 23.33
C PRO A 275 6.38 0.56 22.39
N PHE A 276 6.95 0.21 21.24
CA PHE A 276 6.52 -0.75 20.20
C PHE A 276 5.83 -0.22 18.93
N LEU A 277 6.67 -0.16 17.90
CA LEU A 277 6.37 -0.43 16.50
C LEU A 277 5.93 -1.90 16.36
N VAL A 278 4.79 -2.14 15.72
CA VAL A 278 4.48 -3.42 15.07
C VAL A 278 4.21 -3.11 13.61
N GLY A 279 5.00 -3.77 12.73
CA GLY A 279 4.88 -3.65 11.29
C GLY A 279 3.69 -4.45 10.78
N LEU A 280 2.85 -3.80 9.97
CA LEU A 280 2.03 -4.50 8.99
C LEU A 280 2.90 -4.68 7.75
N LEU A 281 3.05 -5.92 7.26
CA LEU A 281 3.56 -6.17 5.92
C LEU A 281 2.34 -6.16 4.99
N ASP A 282 2.05 -5.00 4.41
CA ASP A 282 1.07 -4.87 3.33
C ASP A 282 1.84 -5.00 2.01
N ILE A 283 1.63 -6.10 1.28
CA ILE A 283 2.28 -6.35 -0.01
C ILE A 283 1.27 -6.03 -1.11
N THR A 284 0.95 -4.75 -1.26
CA THR A 284 0.24 -4.26 -2.45
C THR A 284 1.29 -3.76 -3.45
N THR A 285 1.39 -4.46 -4.58
CA THR A 285 2.33 -4.16 -5.66
C THR A 285 1.78 -3.02 -6.51
N THR A 286 2.31 -1.81 -6.37
CA THR A 286 2.24 -0.79 -7.45
C THR A 286 3.40 -1.05 -8.41
N ALA A 287 3.10 -1.20 -9.70
CA ALA A 287 4.05 -1.46 -10.78
C ALA A 287 5.24 -0.48 -10.77
N GLN A 288 6.44 -0.99 -10.47
CA GLN A 288 7.69 -0.28 -10.73
C GLN A 288 7.90 -0.23 -12.26
N LYS A 289 7.71 0.95 -12.86
CA LYS A 289 8.34 1.25 -14.16
C LYS A 289 9.86 1.30 -13.94
N PRO A 290 10.68 0.71 -14.82
CA PRO A 290 12.13 0.80 -14.71
C PRO A 290 12.57 2.27 -14.86
N LEU A 291 13.37 2.75 -13.91
CA LEU A 291 14.08 4.02 -14.00
C LEU A 291 15.16 3.93 -15.09
N PRO A 292 15.39 4.97 -15.90
CA PRO A 292 16.48 5.00 -16.86
C PRO A 292 17.84 4.96 -16.15
N GLU A 293 18.76 4.14 -16.67
CA GLU A 293 20.16 4.09 -16.24
C GLU A 293 20.80 5.47 -16.34
N LEU A 294 21.28 5.98 -15.20
CA LEU A 294 22.12 7.17 -15.14
C LEU A 294 23.34 6.85 -14.27
N ILE A 295 24.26 6.09 -14.86
CA ILE A 295 25.66 6.07 -14.44
C ILE A 295 26.51 6.20 -15.71
N GLN A 296 26.98 7.42 -15.98
CA GLN A 296 28.25 7.59 -16.65
C GLN A 296 29.21 8.33 -15.71
N HIS A 297 30.27 7.59 -15.38
CA HIS A 297 31.53 8.00 -14.81
C HIS A 297 31.89 9.47 -15.06
N ARG A 298 32.15 10.21 -13.98
CA ARG A 298 33.05 11.37 -14.02
C ARG A 298 34.39 10.94 -13.45
N GLU A 299 35.32 10.58 -14.34
CA GLU A 299 36.75 10.69 -14.07
C GLU A 299 37.40 11.60 -15.12
N GLY A 300 38.11 12.60 -14.61
CA GLY A 300 39.25 13.30 -15.22
C GLY A 300 39.11 13.90 -16.62
N GLN A 301 39.08 15.24 -16.71
CA GLN A 301 40.12 16.00 -17.42
C GLN A 301 40.14 17.46 -16.92
N ARG A 302 41.17 17.81 -16.14
CA ARG A 302 41.62 19.20 -15.97
C ARG A 302 42.23 19.65 -17.30
N LYS A 303 41.58 20.59 -17.99
CA LYS A 303 42.22 21.46 -18.99
C LYS A 303 42.03 22.91 -18.56
N THR A 304 43.01 23.45 -17.84
CA THR A 304 43.14 24.90 -17.63
C THR A 304 43.89 25.50 -18.81
N HIS A 305 43.16 26.03 -19.78
CA HIS A 305 43.73 26.91 -20.80
C HIS A 305 43.88 28.32 -20.21
N ARG A 306 45.13 28.80 -20.18
CA ARG A 306 45.51 30.22 -20.06
C ARG A 306 44.70 31.05 -21.06
N LYS A 307 44.09 32.15 -20.59
CA LYS A 307 43.94 33.37 -21.38
C LYS A 307 44.44 34.56 -20.58
N THR A 308 45.36 35.24 -21.24
CA THR A 308 46.11 36.44 -20.88
C THR A 308 45.24 37.69 -20.87
N GLY A 309 45.76 38.73 -20.23
CA GLY A 309 45.08 39.98 -19.92
C GLY A 309 44.65 40.83 -21.12
N GLY A 310 43.90 41.88 -20.81
CA GLY A 310 43.42 42.87 -21.77
C GLY A 310 42.45 43.85 -21.12
N SER A 311 43.01 44.92 -20.57
CA SER A 311 42.38 46.11 -19.99
C SER A 311 41.40 46.85 -20.91
N GLY A 312 40.44 47.58 -20.33
CA GLY A 312 40.04 48.89 -20.89
C GLY A 312 38.58 49.32 -20.83
N TRP A 313 38.33 50.32 -19.98
CA TRP A 313 37.44 51.49 -20.17
C TRP A 313 35.91 51.40 -19.94
N MET A 314 35.52 52.26 -18.98
CA MET A 314 34.23 52.95 -18.78
C MET A 314 33.49 53.34 -20.08
N THR A 315 32.15 53.28 -20.07
CA THR A 315 31.27 54.48 -20.08
C THR A 315 29.76 54.14 -20.02
N SER A 316 29.06 54.84 -19.13
CA SER A 316 27.73 55.50 -19.25
C SER A 316 26.50 54.85 -19.94
N ARG A 317 25.42 54.74 -19.14
CA ARG A 317 24.00 55.06 -19.39
C ARG A 317 23.37 54.74 -20.76
N LYS A 318 22.25 53.99 -20.74
CA LYS A 318 20.89 54.55 -20.98
C LYS A 318 19.76 53.55 -20.67
N ARG A 319 18.73 54.07 -20.01
CA ARG A 319 17.37 53.54 -19.85
C ARG A 319 16.63 53.53 -21.20
N SER A 320 15.75 52.55 -21.42
CA SER A 320 14.33 52.70 -21.84
C SER A 320 13.80 51.35 -22.35
N ARG A 321 12.78 50.72 -21.75
CA ARG A 321 11.33 51.03 -21.75
C ARG A 321 10.62 50.11 -22.76
N TRP A 322 9.80 49.20 -22.22
CA TRP A 322 8.72 48.48 -22.92
C TRP A 322 7.72 49.48 -23.52
N PRO A 323 7.05 49.15 -24.64
CA PRO A 323 5.69 48.60 -24.59
C PRO A 323 5.39 47.63 -25.77
N ARG A 324 4.28 46.91 -25.92
CA ARG A 324 2.92 46.93 -25.35
C ARG A 324 2.46 45.50 -25.08
#